data_AF-B0WR08-F1
#
_entry.id   AF-B0WR08-F1
#
_cell.length_a   1.000
_cell.length_b   1.000
_cell.length_c   1.000
_cell.angle_alpha   90.00
_cell.angle_beta   90.00
_cell.angle_gamma   90.00
#
_symmetry.space_group_name_H-M   'P 1'
#
loop_
_entity.id
_entity.type
_entity.pdbx_description
1 polymer ?
#
loop_
_entity_poly.entity_id
_entity_poly.type
_entity_poly.pdbx_seq_one_letter_code
_entity_poly.pdbx_strand_id
1 'polypeptide(L)'
;MANCQVCGRPDTGNMAPCCKCGSWLHFECIDISSSIVMADQSVICPCCLASANPKPLVPEKKKHEKVKSSKASSVRSGASSVRSATGVRTRLAELKLKKLEEQKKLALQRLELEDKLREAELAAQKQQQEAERAVKKQQQEAELAAMKLQVESEALEETFRLMEEIERAGEEDDGKSVASEQSSRSKVTQWQKQQFLSSTRVGPAETAAGTGQQGRNPTKSGANTSAVERPAVGKPGVNVKSARGSEQQTDTGLQTGLPPPPEGNPQPVPSGSQTECASVCRDLANLSPSSPPAFLNPVRA
;
A
#
# COMPACT_ATOMS: atom_id res chain seq x y z
N MET A 1 -22.09 -21.53 -31.99
CA MET A 1 -22.52 -20.23 -31.48
C MET A 1 -23.23 -20.48 -30.17
N ALA A 2 -22.82 -19.82 -29.08
CA ALA A 2 -23.50 -19.96 -27.79
C ALA A 2 -24.78 -19.13 -27.82
N ASN A 3 -25.86 -19.67 -27.27
CA ASN A 3 -27.13 -18.96 -27.09
C ASN A 3 -27.35 -18.72 -25.60
N CYS A 4 -27.95 -17.59 -25.25
CA CYS A 4 -28.31 -17.31 -23.86
C CYS A 4 -29.35 -18.31 -23.35
N GLN A 5 -29.08 -18.98 -22.23
CA GLN A 5 -30.00 -19.96 -21.66
C GLN A 5 -31.33 -19.35 -21.19
N VAL A 6 -31.35 -18.05 -20.86
CA VAL A 6 -32.55 -17.36 -20.34
C VAL A 6 -33.44 -16.86 -21.47
N CYS A 7 -32.88 -16.25 -22.52
CA CYS A 7 -33.68 -15.64 -23.59
C CYS A 7 -33.59 -16.35 -24.95
N GLY A 8 -32.75 -17.38 -25.09
CA GLY A 8 -32.59 -18.17 -26.33
C GLY A 8 -31.94 -17.43 -27.51
N ARG A 9 -31.54 -16.17 -27.34
CA ARG A 9 -30.92 -15.35 -28.39
C ARG A 9 -29.43 -15.67 -28.56
N PRO A 10 -28.86 -15.52 -29.78
CA PRO A 10 -27.43 -15.72 -30.02
C PRO A 10 -26.60 -14.64 -29.31
N ASP A 11 -25.32 -14.93 -29.16
CA ASP A 11 -24.33 -14.07 -28.52
C ASP A 11 -24.27 -12.64 -29.10
N THR A 12 -24.49 -11.64 -28.24
CA THR A 12 -24.41 -10.21 -28.56
C THR A 12 -23.17 -9.52 -27.99
N GLY A 13 -22.20 -10.28 -27.44
CA GLY A 13 -20.90 -9.81 -26.97
C GLY A 13 -20.77 -9.58 -25.46
N ASN A 14 -21.89 -9.43 -24.74
CA ASN A 14 -21.90 -9.24 -23.28
C ASN A 14 -22.47 -10.47 -22.56
N MET A 15 -21.73 -11.57 -22.60
CA MET A 15 -22.11 -12.83 -21.95
C MET A 15 -21.11 -13.26 -20.87
N ALA A 16 -21.62 -13.83 -19.77
CA ALA A 16 -20.81 -14.54 -18.78
C ALA A 16 -21.17 -16.02 -18.76
N PRO A 17 -20.19 -16.92 -18.58
CA PRO A 17 -20.44 -18.33 -18.31
C PRO A 17 -20.91 -18.52 -16.87
N CYS A 18 -21.92 -19.36 -16.65
CA CYS A 18 -22.31 -19.75 -15.31
C CYS A 18 -21.28 -20.68 -14.67
N CYS A 19 -20.80 -20.37 -13.47
CA CYS A 19 -19.80 -21.17 -12.77
C CYS A 19 -20.27 -22.57 -12.35
N LYS A 20 -21.58 -22.85 -12.35
CA LYS A 20 -22.14 -24.15 -11.95
C LYS A 20 -22.43 -25.06 -13.14
N CYS A 21 -23.16 -24.57 -14.14
CA CYS A 21 -23.58 -25.39 -15.30
C CYS A 21 -22.85 -25.04 -16.61
N GLY A 22 -22.00 -24.03 -16.62
CA GLY A 22 -21.26 -23.60 -17.82
C GLY A 22 -22.11 -22.91 -18.89
N SER A 23 -23.41 -22.67 -18.66
CA SER A 23 -24.29 -22.00 -19.62
C SER A 23 -23.95 -20.52 -19.76
N TRP A 24 -24.00 -19.98 -20.98
CA TRP A 24 -23.78 -18.56 -21.24
C TRP A 24 -25.05 -17.73 -21.01
N LEU A 25 -24.89 -16.56 -20.40
CA LEU A 25 -25.99 -15.67 -20.01
C LEU A 25 -25.64 -14.23 -20.39
N HIS A 26 -26.59 -13.49 -20.99
CA HIS A 26 -26.43 -12.05 -21.17
C HIS A 26 -26.46 -11.33 -19.82
N PHE A 27 -25.63 -10.31 -19.64
CA PHE A 27 -25.63 -9.48 -18.43
C PHE A 27 -27.01 -8.89 -18.12
N GLU A 28 -27.74 -8.48 -19.17
CA GLU A 28 -29.12 -7.98 -19.07
C GLU A 28 -30.14 -9.02 -18.60
N CYS A 29 -29.91 -10.31 -18.88
CA CYS A 29 -30.83 -11.38 -18.48
C CYS A 29 -30.68 -11.78 -17.00
N ILE A 30 -29.63 -11.31 -16.33
CA ILE A 30 -29.29 -11.62 -14.93
C ILE A 30 -29.05 -10.36 -14.10
N ASP A 31 -29.48 -9.19 -14.59
CA ASP A 31 -29.39 -7.88 -13.94
C ASP A 31 -27.97 -7.51 -13.45
N ILE A 32 -26.93 -7.94 -14.16
CA ILE A 32 -25.55 -7.49 -13.88
C ILE A 32 -25.31 -6.18 -14.62
N SER A 33 -25.20 -5.08 -13.86
CA SER A 33 -24.74 -3.82 -14.44
C SER A 33 -23.29 -3.96 -14.90
N SER A 34 -22.98 -3.49 -16.11
CA SER A 34 -21.67 -3.57 -16.77
C SER A 34 -20.49 -2.99 -15.97
N SER A 35 -20.75 -2.26 -14.87
CA SER A 35 -19.76 -1.70 -13.96
C SER A 35 -19.31 -2.62 -12.82
N ILE A 36 -19.93 -3.80 -12.62
CA ILE A 36 -19.74 -4.61 -11.38
C ILE A 36 -18.99 -5.93 -11.61
N VAL A 37 -18.60 -6.28 -12.84
CA VAL A 37 -17.80 -7.50 -13.05
C VAL A 37 -16.34 -7.24 -12.63
N MET A 38 -16.10 -7.18 -11.32
CA MET A 38 -14.77 -7.39 -10.77
C MET A 38 -14.35 -8.82 -11.10
N ALA A 39 -13.08 -9.00 -11.47
CA ALA A 39 -12.55 -10.25 -12.02
C ALA A 39 -12.66 -11.47 -11.10
N ASP A 40 -13.08 -11.28 -9.84
CA ASP A 40 -13.20 -12.27 -8.78
C ASP A 40 -14.64 -12.74 -8.53
N GLN A 41 -15.66 -12.15 -9.15
CA GLN A 41 -17.06 -12.52 -8.90
C GLN A 41 -17.56 -13.63 -9.85
N SER A 42 -17.85 -14.80 -9.27
CA SER A 42 -18.45 -15.93 -9.98
C SER A 42 -19.94 -15.71 -10.27
N VAL A 43 -20.36 -15.79 -11.54
CA VAL A 43 -21.77 -15.64 -11.95
C VAL A 43 -22.51 -16.98 -11.85
N ILE A 44 -23.65 -17.00 -11.14
CA ILE A 44 -24.52 -18.19 -11.00
C ILE A 44 -25.85 -17.93 -11.70
N CYS A 45 -26.27 -18.84 -12.59
CA CYS A 45 -27.52 -18.67 -13.34
C CYS A 45 -28.75 -18.85 -12.44
N PRO A 46 -29.91 -18.25 -12.78
CA PRO A 46 -31.14 -18.37 -11.99
C PRO A 46 -31.58 -19.82 -11.76
N CYS A 47 -31.34 -20.71 -12.73
CA CYS A 47 -31.65 -22.14 -12.61
C CYS A 47 -30.78 -22.83 -11.55
N CYS A 48 -29.49 -22.52 -11.52
CA CYS A 48 -28.56 -23.04 -10.51
C CYS A 48 -28.83 -22.43 -9.13
N LEU A 49 -29.20 -21.15 -9.07
CA LEU A 49 -29.57 -20.47 -7.83
C LEU A 49 -30.82 -21.09 -7.20
N ALA A 50 -31.86 -21.37 -8.01
CA ALA A 50 -33.08 -22.06 -7.56
C ALA A 50 -32.81 -23.48 -7.07
N SER A 51 -31.82 -24.17 -7.65
CA SER A 51 -31.42 -25.52 -7.23
C SER A 51 -30.59 -25.51 -5.95
N ALA A 52 -29.76 -24.47 -5.73
CA ALA A 52 -28.90 -24.34 -4.55
C ALA A 52 -29.66 -23.89 -3.29
N ASN A 53 -30.72 -23.11 -3.46
CA ASN A 53 -31.63 -22.73 -2.38
C ASN A 53 -33.02 -23.31 -2.66
N PRO A 54 -33.23 -24.63 -2.44
CA PRO A 54 -34.58 -25.15 -2.37
C PRO A 54 -35.26 -24.38 -1.25
N LYS A 55 -36.14 -23.44 -1.62
CA LYS A 55 -36.94 -22.65 -0.68
C LYS A 55 -37.46 -23.65 0.35
N PRO A 56 -37.15 -23.48 1.66
CA PRO A 56 -37.63 -24.41 2.67
C PRO A 56 -39.12 -24.50 2.43
N LEU A 57 -39.59 -25.72 2.14
CA LEU A 57 -41.01 -26.02 2.08
C LEU A 57 -41.54 -25.76 3.48
N VAL A 58 -41.77 -24.49 3.81
CA VAL A 58 -42.61 -24.11 4.92
C VAL A 58 -43.95 -24.70 4.53
N PRO A 59 -44.46 -25.72 5.24
CA PRO A 59 -45.77 -26.25 4.93
C PRO A 59 -46.71 -25.06 5.04
N GLU A 60 -47.37 -24.72 3.93
CA GLU A 60 -48.45 -23.76 3.93
C GLU A 60 -49.41 -24.17 5.05
N LYS A 61 -49.38 -23.41 6.14
CA LYS A 61 -50.29 -23.64 7.26
C LYS A 61 -51.69 -23.46 6.71
N LYS A 62 -52.36 -24.60 6.52
CA LYS A 62 -53.79 -24.69 6.24
C LYS A 62 -54.52 -23.67 7.12
N LYS A 63 -55.34 -22.85 6.47
CA LYS A 63 -56.34 -21.98 7.08
C LYS A 63 -57.14 -22.79 8.12
N HIS A 64 -56.84 -22.63 9.41
CA HIS A 64 -57.72 -23.07 10.48
C HIS A 64 -58.45 -21.86 11.06
N GLU A 65 -59.74 -21.82 10.73
CA GLU A 65 -60.87 -21.47 11.57
C GLU A 65 -60.76 -20.34 12.60
N LYS A 66 -61.64 -19.36 12.39
CA LYS A 66 -62.27 -18.54 13.43
C LYS A 66 -62.68 -19.41 14.62
N VAL A 67 -61.99 -19.29 15.75
CA VAL A 67 -62.57 -19.59 17.06
C VAL A 67 -62.79 -18.27 17.79
N LYS A 68 -64.07 -17.89 17.86
CA LYS A 68 -64.57 -16.93 18.85
C LYS A 68 -64.50 -17.63 20.21
N SER A 69 -63.77 -17.07 21.18
CA SER A 69 -64.07 -17.37 22.60
C SER A 69 -63.86 -16.12 23.46
N SER A 70 -64.98 -15.43 23.64
CA SER A 70 -65.53 -14.94 24.89
C SER A 70 -64.66 -14.92 26.15
N LYS A 71 -64.87 -13.82 26.88
CA LYS A 71 -65.07 -13.74 28.34
C LYS A 71 -63.84 -13.50 29.22
N ALA A 72 -63.85 -12.27 29.72
CA ALA A 72 -63.21 -11.78 30.93
C ALA A 72 -63.17 -12.78 32.08
N SER A 73 -62.02 -12.85 32.75
CA SER A 73 -61.94 -13.13 34.17
C SER A 73 -61.04 -12.06 34.82
N SER A 74 -61.73 -11.09 35.40
CA SER A 74 -61.28 -10.24 36.50
C SER A 74 -60.64 -11.11 37.59
N VAL A 75 -59.36 -10.90 37.89
CA VAL A 75 -58.75 -11.36 39.14
C VAL A 75 -58.24 -10.13 39.87
N ARG A 76 -58.98 -9.79 40.93
CA ARG A 76 -58.71 -8.74 41.90
C ARG A 76 -57.53 -9.13 42.80
N SER A 77 -56.68 -8.13 43.05
CA SER A 77 -56.05 -7.78 44.32
C SER A 77 -55.35 -8.88 45.13
N GLY A 78 -54.02 -8.96 44.96
CA GLY A 78 -53.06 -9.38 45.98
C GLY A 78 -52.10 -8.23 46.29
N ALA A 79 -52.60 -7.17 46.92
CA ALA A 79 -51.83 -5.99 47.31
C ALA A 79 -51.15 -6.23 48.67
N SER A 80 -50.07 -7.01 48.68
CA SER A 80 -49.19 -7.12 49.86
C SER A 80 -47.82 -7.64 49.45
N SER A 81 -46.98 -6.75 48.89
CA SER A 81 -45.50 -6.80 48.81
C SER A 81 -44.98 -6.06 47.56
N VAL A 82 -45.51 -4.86 47.29
CA VAL A 82 -45.11 -4.07 46.10
C VAL A 82 -43.86 -3.22 46.37
N ARG A 83 -43.38 -3.15 47.61
CA ARG A 83 -42.16 -2.39 47.96
C ARG A 83 -40.85 -3.11 47.62
N SER A 84 -40.84 -4.44 47.46
CA SER A 84 -39.65 -5.22 47.08
C SER A 84 -39.56 -5.57 45.59
N ALA A 85 -40.67 -5.56 44.84
CA ALA A 85 -40.68 -5.89 43.41
C ALA A 85 -40.05 -4.79 42.52
N THR A 86 -40.09 -3.53 42.95
CA THR A 86 -39.50 -2.40 42.23
C THR A 86 -37.97 -2.48 42.20
N GLY A 87 -37.34 -2.88 43.32
CA GLY A 87 -35.88 -3.01 43.41
C GLY A 87 -35.30 -4.09 42.49
N VAL A 88 -36.01 -5.20 42.29
CA VAL A 88 -35.57 -6.28 41.39
C VAL A 88 -35.61 -5.82 39.93
N ARG A 89 -36.62 -5.04 39.53
CA ARG A 89 -36.73 -4.51 38.16
C ARG A 89 -35.67 -3.46 37.87
N THR A 90 -35.38 -2.56 38.82
CA THR A 90 -34.30 -1.58 38.68
C THR A 90 -32.94 -2.26 38.53
N ARG A 91 -32.63 -3.24 39.40
CA ARG A 91 -31.38 -4.02 39.29
C ARG A 91 -31.24 -4.75 37.96
N LEU A 92 -32.33 -5.33 37.43
CA LEU A 92 -32.31 -5.98 36.12
C LEU A 92 -32.07 -4.97 34.99
N ALA A 93 -32.66 -3.78 35.08
CA ALA A 93 -32.42 -2.71 34.11
C ALA A 93 -30.97 -2.23 34.15
N GLU A 94 -30.40 -2.04 35.34
CA GLU A 94 -28.99 -1.68 35.53
C GLU A 94 -28.05 -2.74 34.96
N LEU A 95 -28.30 -4.03 35.23
CA LEU A 95 -27.49 -5.13 34.67
C LEU A 95 -27.56 -5.17 33.13
N LYS A 96 -28.74 -4.91 32.55
CA LYS A 96 -28.89 -4.83 31.09
C LYS A 96 -28.12 -3.64 30.52
N LEU A 97 -28.17 -2.49 31.19
CA LEU A 97 -27.46 -1.29 30.76
C LEU A 97 -25.94 -1.50 30.82
N LYS A 98 -25.42 -2.06 31.91
CA LYS A 98 -24.01 -2.43 32.05
C LYS A 98 -23.56 -3.41 30.97
N LYS A 99 -24.36 -4.43 30.66
CA LYS A 99 -24.05 -5.39 29.58
C LYS A 99 -23.98 -4.72 28.21
N LEU A 100 -24.86 -3.76 27.93
CA LEU A 100 -24.83 -3.00 26.67
C LEU A 100 -23.61 -2.07 26.59
N GLU A 101 -23.21 -1.45 27.69
CA GLU A 101 -21.99 -0.64 27.75
C GLU A 101 -20.73 -1.48 27.53
N GLU A 102 -20.63 -2.65 28.16
CA GLU A 102 -19.54 -3.60 27.94
C GLU A 102 -19.49 -4.10 26.48
N GLN A 103 -20.64 -4.41 25.88
CA GLN A 103 -20.71 -4.78 24.46
C GLN A 103 -20.26 -3.65 23.54
N LYS A 104 -20.66 -2.40 23.81
CA LYS A 104 -20.19 -1.23 23.05
C LYS A 104 -18.68 -1.03 23.18
N LYS A 105 -18.13 -1.19 24.39
CA LYS A 105 -16.70 -1.08 24.64
C LYS A 105 -15.90 -2.14 23.86
N LEU A 106 -16.37 -3.39 23.87
CA LEU A 106 -15.74 -4.47 23.09
C LEU A 106 -15.82 -4.22 21.59
N ALA A 107 -16.95 -3.69 21.08
CA ALA A 107 -17.08 -3.34 19.67
C ALA A 107 -16.11 -2.23 19.27
N LEU A 108 -15.97 -1.19 20.10
CA LEU A 108 -15.00 -0.11 19.87
C LEU A 108 -13.55 -0.61 19.88
N GLN A 109 -13.19 -1.51 20.81
CA GLN A 109 -11.85 -2.10 20.84
C GLN A 109 -11.55 -2.93 19.59
N ARG A 110 -12.54 -3.65 19.05
CA ARG A 110 -12.37 -4.40 17.78
C ARG A 110 -12.12 -3.46 16.61
N LEU A 111 -12.89 -2.37 16.52
CA LEU A 111 -12.72 -1.37 15.47
C LEU A 111 -11.34 -0.71 15.55
N GLU A 112 -10.89 -0.35 16.76
CA GLU A 112 -9.56 0.25 16.96
C GLU A 112 -8.41 -0.70 16.55
N LEU A 113 -8.56 -2.01 16.82
CA LEU A 113 -7.57 -3.00 16.39
C LEU A 113 -7.58 -3.19 14.86
N GLU A 114 -8.75 -3.17 14.24
CA GLU A 114 -8.89 -3.24 12.78
C GLU A 114 -8.25 -2.02 12.11
N ASP A 115 -8.51 -0.82 12.61
CA ASP A 115 -7.91 0.42 12.12
C ASP A 115 -6.37 0.40 12.27
N LYS A 116 -5.85 -0.09 13.40
CA LYS A 116 -4.40 -0.26 13.61
C LYS A 116 -3.78 -1.25 12.64
N LEU A 117 -4.45 -2.37 12.36
CA LEU A 117 -3.97 -3.34 11.37
C LEU A 117 -3.95 -2.74 9.97
N ARG A 118 -5.00 -2.00 9.61
CA ARG A 118 -5.09 -1.31 8.31
C ARG A 118 -4.00 -0.24 8.15
N GLU A 119 -3.72 0.53 9.21
CA GLU A 119 -2.64 1.51 9.22
C GLU A 119 -1.27 0.83 9.08
N ALA A 120 -1.04 -0.27 9.80
CA ALA A 120 0.20 -1.04 9.71
C ALA A 120 0.41 -1.65 8.30
N GLU A 121 -0.65 -2.13 7.66
CA GLU A 121 -0.60 -2.65 6.29
C GLU A 121 -0.23 -1.56 5.28
N LEU A 122 -0.86 -0.39 5.37
CA LEU A 122 -0.53 0.76 4.52
C LEU A 122 0.92 1.24 4.74
N ALA A 123 1.39 1.24 6.00
CA ALA A 123 2.77 1.58 6.32
C ALA A 123 3.75 0.56 5.71
N ALA A 124 3.46 -0.74 5.81
CA ALA A 124 4.28 -1.80 5.22
C ALA A 124 4.32 -1.68 3.68
N GLN A 125 3.19 -1.39 3.04
CA GLN A 125 3.12 -1.17 1.60
C GLN A 125 3.96 0.04 1.18
N LYS A 126 3.89 1.14 1.93
CA LYS A 126 4.72 2.33 1.67
C LYS A 126 6.21 2.02 1.81
N GLN A 127 6.60 1.26 2.83
CA GLN A 127 7.99 0.83 3.02
C GLN A 127 8.47 -0.06 1.86
N GLN A 128 7.64 -0.97 1.36
CA GLN A 128 7.96 -1.80 0.20
C GLN A 128 8.18 -0.95 -1.06
N GLN A 129 7.31 0.03 -1.32
CA GLN A 129 7.47 0.95 -2.46
C GLN A 129 8.74 1.80 -2.35
N GLU A 130 9.09 2.24 -1.14
CA GLU A 130 10.32 2.99 -0.90
C GLU A 130 11.57 2.13 -1.10
N ALA A 131 11.56 0.89 -0.59
CA ALA A 131 12.64 -0.07 -0.81
C ALA A 131 12.83 -0.40 -2.30
N GLU A 132 11.75 -0.62 -3.05
CA GLU A 132 11.80 -0.86 -4.49
C GLU A 132 12.43 0.32 -5.24
N ARG A 133 12.03 1.55 -4.90
CA ARG A 133 12.62 2.76 -5.48
C ARG A 133 14.09 2.90 -5.13
N ALA A 134 14.50 2.55 -3.91
CA ALA A 134 15.89 2.58 -3.49
C ALA A 134 16.73 1.57 -4.28
N VAL A 135 16.25 0.33 -4.44
CA VAL A 135 16.91 -0.70 -5.25
C VAL A 135 17.04 -0.26 -6.70
N LYS A 136 15.97 0.29 -7.29
CA LYS A 136 16.01 0.79 -8.67
C LYS A 136 17.03 1.92 -8.84
N LYS A 137 17.10 2.85 -7.88
CA LYS A 137 18.09 3.93 -7.89
C LYS A 137 19.52 3.37 -7.80
N GLN A 138 19.75 2.39 -6.93
CA GLN A 138 21.05 1.75 -6.78
C GLN A 138 21.47 0.99 -8.05
N GLN A 139 20.53 0.34 -8.74
CA GLN A 139 20.80 -0.31 -10.02
C GLN A 139 21.20 0.71 -11.11
N GLN A 140 20.48 1.83 -11.21
CA GLN A 140 20.84 2.90 -12.14
C GLN A 140 22.22 3.50 -11.85
N GLU A 141 22.55 3.68 -10.56
CA GLU A 141 23.87 4.16 -10.16
C GLU A 141 24.97 3.15 -10.50
N ALA A 142 24.73 1.86 -10.28
CA ALA A 142 25.65 0.79 -10.64
C ALA A 142 25.85 0.68 -12.17
N GLU A 143 24.80 0.85 -12.96
CA GLU A 143 24.87 0.86 -14.43
C GLU A 143 25.68 2.05 -14.94
N LEU A 144 25.45 3.25 -14.40
CA LEU A 144 26.24 4.43 -14.73
C LEU A 144 27.71 4.27 -14.32
N ALA A 145 27.97 3.68 -13.15
CA ALA A 145 29.32 3.38 -12.70
C ALA A 145 30.02 2.37 -13.62
N ALA A 146 29.31 1.33 -14.06
CA ALA A 146 29.83 0.33 -15.00
C ALA A 146 30.14 0.95 -16.37
N MET A 147 29.23 1.78 -16.89
CA MET A 147 29.46 2.51 -18.15
C MET A 147 30.67 3.44 -18.05
N LYS A 148 30.81 4.14 -16.92
CA LYS A 148 31.96 5.02 -16.68
C LYS A 148 33.26 4.22 -16.66
N LEU A 149 33.30 3.08 -15.98
CA LEU A 149 34.47 2.22 -15.93
C LEU A 149 34.83 1.68 -17.32
N GLN A 150 33.84 1.34 -18.15
CA GLN A 150 34.06 0.91 -19.52
C GLN A 150 34.72 2.01 -20.36
N VAL A 151 34.21 3.25 -20.29
CA VAL A 151 34.79 4.39 -21.01
C VAL A 151 36.22 4.67 -20.54
N GLU A 152 36.49 4.59 -19.24
CA GLU A 152 37.85 4.74 -18.69
C GLU A 152 38.80 3.62 -19.18
N SER A 153 38.32 2.38 -19.29
CA SER A 153 39.08 1.25 -19.84
C SER A 153 39.41 1.44 -21.31
N GLU A 154 38.42 1.79 -22.14
CA GLU A 154 38.60 2.04 -23.58
C GLU A 154 39.58 3.20 -23.82
N ALA A 155 39.51 4.26 -23.01
CA ALA A 155 40.46 5.37 -23.08
C ALA A 155 41.90 4.93 -22.76
N LEU A 156 42.09 4.08 -21.74
CA LEU A 156 43.41 3.54 -21.42
C LEU A 156 43.95 2.62 -22.52
N GLU A 157 43.11 1.75 -23.08
CA GLU A 157 43.48 0.89 -24.21
C GLU A 157 43.87 1.70 -25.45
N GLU A 158 43.14 2.77 -25.76
CA GLU A 158 43.45 3.67 -26.86
C GLU A 158 44.79 4.39 -26.63
N THR A 159 45.06 4.86 -25.41
CA THR A 159 46.35 5.49 -25.09
C THR A 159 47.52 4.51 -25.21
N PHE A 160 47.32 3.25 -24.85
CA PHE A 160 48.33 2.20 -25.01
C PHE A 160 48.59 1.90 -26.50
N ARG A 161 47.52 1.76 -27.29
CA ARG A 161 47.61 1.56 -28.75
C ARG A 161 48.37 2.70 -29.44
N LEU A 162 48.09 3.95 -29.05
CA LEU A 162 48.76 5.13 -29.60
C LEU A 162 50.25 5.14 -29.24
N MET A 163 50.60 4.76 -28.01
CA MET A 163 51.99 4.66 -27.56
C MET A 163 52.77 3.59 -28.32
N GLU A 164 52.16 2.41 -28.54
CA GLU A 164 52.74 1.33 -29.34
C GLU A 164 52.96 1.75 -30.81
N GLU A 165 52.01 2.52 -31.38
CA GLU A 165 52.15 3.06 -32.74
C GLU A 165 53.30 4.07 -32.86
N ILE A 166 53.48 4.93 -31.85
CA ILE A 166 54.62 5.87 -31.79
C ILE A 166 55.94 5.11 -31.68
N GLU A 167 56.02 4.07 -30.85
CA GLU A 167 57.23 3.24 -30.72
C GLU A 167 57.57 2.55 -32.04
N ARG A 168 56.57 1.96 -32.71
CA ARG A 168 56.75 1.31 -34.03
C ARG A 168 57.16 2.30 -35.13
N ALA A 169 56.58 3.50 -35.15
CA ALA A 169 56.92 4.52 -36.15
C ALA A 169 58.28 5.20 -35.88
N GLY A 170 58.71 5.24 -34.61
CA GLY A 170 59.97 5.85 -34.20
C GLY A 170 61.22 5.05 -34.60
N GLU A 171 61.09 3.76 -34.90
CA GLU A 171 62.22 2.91 -35.34
C GLU A 171 62.61 3.12 -36.82
N GLU A 172 61.76 3.78 -37.62
CA GLU A 172 61.99 3.97 -39.07
C GLU A 172 62.56 5.35 -39.45
N ASP A 173 62.71 6.29 -38.51
CA ASP A 173 63.30 7.62 -38.76
C ASP A 173 64.79 7.64 -38.37
N ASP A 174 65.62 7.11 -39.27
CA ASP A 174 67.09 7.16 -39.21
C ASP A 174 67.61 8.63 -39.22
N GLY A 175 67.64 9.25 -38.04
CA GLY A 175 68.77 10.09 -37.63
C GLY A 175 68.91 11.49 -38.24
N LYS A 176 67.86 12.12 -38.78
CA LYS A 176 67.92 13.56 -39.13
C LYS A 176 67.42 14.44 -37.99
N SER A 177 68.31 14.61 -37.02
CA SER A 177 68.22 15.59 -35.93
C SER A 177 67.79 16.97 -36.41
N VAL A 178 66.63 17.45 -35.94
CA VAL A 178 66.31 18.87 -35.93
C VAL A 178 66.31 19.34 -34.47
N ALA A 179 67.49 19.76 -34.02
CA ALA A 179 67.68 20.46 -32.76
C ALA A 179 66.91 21.79 -32.78
N SER A 180 65.64 21.79 -32.38
CA SER A 180 64.85 23.03 -32.20
C SER A 180 63.92 22.97 -30.97
N GLU A 181 64.24 22.15 -29.97
CA GLU A 181 63.42 21.97 -28.77
C GLU A 181 63.51 23.11 -27.73
N GLN A 182 64.46 24.05 -27.88
CA GLN A 182 64.61 25.16 -26.92
C GLN A 182 63.57 26.29 -27.09
N SER A 183 62.92 26.44 -28.25
CA SER A 183 62.01 27.58 -28.50
C SER A 183 60.58 27.37 -27.97
N SER A 184 60.11 26.12 -27.91
CA SER A 184 58.69 25.83 -27.64
C SER A 184 58.33 25.83 -26.16
N ARG A 185 59.21 25.35 -25.27
CA ARG A 185 58.96 25.35 -23.82
C ARG A 185 58.83 26.77 -23.24
N SER A 186 59.57 27.73 -23.80
CA SER A 186 59.51 29.14 -23.38
C SER A 186 58.14 29.77 -23.72
N LYS A 187 57.61 29.49 -24.92
CA LYS A 187 56.30 30.02 -25.35
C LYS A 187 55.13 29.43 -24.57
N VAL A 188 55.18 28.13 -24.23
CA VAL A 188 54.13 27.48 -23.41
C VAL A 188 54.10 28.06 -22.01
N THR A 189 55.27 28.23 -21.38
CA THR A 189 55.36 28.84 -20.04
C THR A 189 54.88 30.30 -20.05
N GLN A 190 55.20 31.05 -21.10
CA GLN A 190 54.73 32.43 -21.29
C GLN A 190 53.20 32.50 -21.44
N TRP A 191 52.61 31.59 -22.21
CA TRP A 191 51.17 31.53 -22.41
C TRP A 191 50.42 31.13 -21.12
N GLN A 192 50.96 30.15 -20.37
CA GLN A 192 50.41 29.73 -19.08
C GLN A 192 50.45 30.87 -18.04
N LYS A 193 51.51 31.67 -18.02
CA LYS A 193 51.59 32.89 -17.20
C LYS A 193 50.51 33.93 -17.60
N GLN A 194 50.20 34.05 -18.89
CA GLN A 194 49.23 35.02 -19.39
C GLN A 194 47.77 34.63 -19.02
N GLN A 195 47.46 33.34 -18.99
CA GLN A 195 46.16 32.82 -18.52
C GLN A 195 45.94 33.07 -17.02
N PHE A 196 46.96 32.81 -16.19
CA PHE A 196 46.86 33.05 -14.74
C PHE A 196 46.62 34.52 -14.39
N LEU A 197 47.27 35.43 -15.13
CA LEU A 197 47.07 36.87 -14.97
C LEU A 197 45.69 37.36 -15.44
N SER A 198 45.05 36.63 -16.35
CA SER A 198 43.73 36.98 -16.89
C SER A 198 42.59 36.48 -16.01
N SER A 199 42.76 35.36 -15.29
CA SER A 199 41.73 34.79 -14.40
C SER A 199 41.66 35.43 -13.00
N THR A 200 42.64 36.24 -12.59
CA THR A 200 42.71 36.82 -11.23
C THR A 200 41.96 38.17 -11.10
N ARG A 201 41.13 38.55 -12.08
CA ARG A 201 40.42 39.84 -12.09
C ARG A 201 38.89 39.70 -12.05
N VAL A 202 38.37 38.91 -11.11
CA VAL A 202 36.97 39.03 -10.66
C VAL A 202 36.99 39.03 -9.14
N GLY A 203 37.11 40.23 -8.57
CA GLY A 203 37.02 40.44 -7.12
C GLY A 203 35.59 40.22 -6.63
N PRO A 204 35.39 39.56 -5.46
CA PRO A 204 34.09 39.55 -4.81
C PRO A 204 33.81 40.93 -4.24
N ALA A 205 32.84 41.63 -4.82
CA ALA A 205 32.31 42.86 -4.24
C ALA A 205 31.63 42.54 -2.91
N GLU A 206 32.18 43.15 -1.87
CA GLU A 206 31.74 43.17 -0.49
C GLU A 206 30.25 43.54 -0.40
N THR A 207 29.45 42.71 0.29
CA THR A 207 28.19 43.16 0.87
C THR A 207 28.28 43.02 2.38
N ALA A 208 28.22 44.17 3.03
CA ALA A 208 28.53 44.41 4.43
C ALA A 208 27.65 43.64 5.42
N ALA A 209 28.30 42.98 6.38
CA ALA A 209 27.71 42.54 7.63
C ALA A 209 27.76 43.68 8.66
N GLY A 210 26.59 44.18 9.06
CA GLY A 210 26.44 45.10 10.17
C GLY A 210 26.63 44.39 11.51
N THR A 211 27.61 44.86 12.28
CA THR A 211 27.85 44.52 13.69
C THR A 211 27.13 45.56 14.57
N GLY A 212 26.37 45.11 15.58
CA GLY A 212 25.62 46.01 16.45
C GLY A 212 25.19 45.41 17.79
N GLN A 213 26.14 45.37 18.73
CA GLN A 213 26.02 45.70 20.17
C GLN A 213 24.89 45.15 21.07
N GLN A 214 25.32 44.33 22.03
CA GLN A 214 25.11 44.42 23.49
C GLN A 214 23.88 45.18 24.05
N GLY A 215 23.13 44.50 24.92
CA GLY A 215 22.25 45.13 25.92
C GLY A 215 21.78 44.12 26.97
N ARG A 216 22.30 44.23 28.20
CA ARG A 216 21.92 43.45 29.40
C ARG A 216 20.67 44.03 30.09
N ASN A 217 20.02 43.17 30.88
CA ASN A 217 19.27 43.43 32.13
C ASN A 217 17.78 43.88 32.05
N PRO A 218 16.97 43.77 33.14
CA PRO A 218 16.21 42.56 33.52
C PRO A 218 14.74 42.88 33.98
N THR A 219 14.06 41.88 34.54
CA THR A 219 12.95 41.95 35.52
C THR A 219 11.51 42.34 35.11
N LYS A 220 10.60 41.59 35.76
CA LYS A 220 9.27 41.93 36.31
C LYS A 220 8.01 41.68 35.47
N SER A 221 7.28 40.67 35.95
CA SER A 221 5.91 40.74 36.50
C SER A 221 4.85 41.59 35.80
N GLY A 222 3.73 40.94 35.48
CA GLY A 222 2.46 41.65 35.31
C GLY A 222 1.37 40.74 34.77
N ALA A 223 0.59 40.15 35.68
CA ALA A 223 -0.72 39.58 35.39
C ALA A 223 -1.72 40.67 34.95
N ASN A 224 -2.72 40.31 34.13
CA ASN A 224 -4.14 40.75 34.15
C ASN A 224 -4.79 40.42 32.79
N THR A 225 -5.68 39.43 32.69
CA THR A 225 -7.14 39.40 32.98
C THR A 225 -8.03 40.04 31.90
N SER A 226 -9.08 39.28 31.55
CA SER A 226 -10.37 39.66 30.94
C SER A 226 -10.39 39.91 29.42
N ALA A 227 -11.09 39.09 28.61
CA ALA A 227 -12.56 39.00 28.42
C ALA A 227 -13.09 40.33 27.83
N VAL A 228 -13.78 40.44 26.69
CA VAL A 228 -14.96 39.75 26.13
C VAL A 228 -15.12 40.19 24.65
N GLU A 229 -15.90 39.42 23.87
CA GLU A 229 -16.70 39.80 22.69
C GLU A 229 -16.22 39.53 21.23
N ARG A 230 -17.11 38.77 20.55
CA ARG A 230 -17.28 38.44 19.12
C ARG A 230 -18.14 39.54 18.45
N PRO A 231 -18.54 39.45 17.15
CA PRO A 231 -17.92 38.89 15.95
C PRO A 231 -18.02 39.83 14.71
N ALA A 232 -17.22 39.63 13.66
CA ALA A 232 -17.61 40.02 12.29
C ALA A 232 -16.80 39.31 11.19
N VAL A 233 -17.54 38.56 10.37
CA VAL A 233 -17.48 38.38 8.91
C VAL A 233 -16.28 38.99 8.15
N GLY A 234 -15.54 38.15 7.42
CA GLY A 234 -14.67 38.58 6.30
C GLY A 234 -13.60 37.56 5.88
N LYS A 235 -13.83 36.85 4.76
CA LYS A 235 -12.83 36.06 3.98
C LYS A 235 -11.83 37.02 3.26
N PRO A 236 -10.83 36.58 2.47
CA PRO A 236 -10.07 35.31 2.38
C PRO A 236 -8.54 35.54 2.49
N GLY A 237 -7.75 34.48 2.70
CA GLY A 237 -6.28 34.59 2.62
C GLY A 237 -5.54 33.33 3.01
N VAL A 238 -5.69 32.26 2.22
CA VAL A 238 -4.80 31.09 2.32
C VAL A 238 -3.42 31.49 1.80
N ASN A 239 -2.53 31.82 2.75
CA ASN A 239 -1.10 31.96 2.51
C ASN A 239 -0.44 30.70 3.09
N VAL A 240 -0.32 29.65 2.28
CA VAL A 240 0.39 28.42 2.66
C VAL A 240 1.88 28.70 2.52
N LYS A 241 2.50 29.14 3.61
CA LYS A 241 3.96 29.18 3.76
C LYS A 241 4.46 27.78 4.09
N SER A 242 5.44 27.34 3.31
CA SER A 242 6.28 26.17 3.47
C SER A 242 6.65 25.85 4.92
N ALA A 243 6.46 24.60 5.32
CA ALA A 243 7.28 23.95 6.32
C ALA A 243 8.24 22.99 5.59
N ARG A 244 9.50 23.41 5.48
CA ARG A 244 10.64 22.52 5.21
C ARG A 244 10.75 21.58 6.42
N GLY A 245 10.59 20.29 6.18
CA GLY A 245 10.89 19.26 7.17
C GLY A 245 12.40 19.18 7.39
N SER A 246 12.76 19.19 8.67
CA SER A 246 14.10 19.05 9.20
C SER A 246 14.78 17.76 8.73
N GLU A 247 16.00 17.91 8.21
CA GLU A 247 17.00 16.85 8.13
C GLU A 247 17.41 16.47 9.56
N GLN A 248 17.01 15.28 10.02
CA GLN A 248 17.63 14.65 11.18
C GLN A 248 18.77 13.76 10.69
N GLN A 249 19.99 14.20 10.96
CA GLN A 249 21.17 13.35 10.99
C GLN A 249 20.94 12.23 12.00
N THR A 250 20.89 10.99 11.53
CA THR A 250 21.08 9.81 12.38
C THR A 250 22.44 9.22 12.06
N ASP A 251 23.38 9.57 12.92
CA ASP A 251 24.67 8.93 13.08
C ASP A 251 24.41 7.55 13.72
N THR A 252 24.58 6.48 12.94
CA THR A 252 24.72 5.12 13.47
C THR A 252 25.80 4.41 12.67
N GLY A 253 27.04 4.66 13.07
CA GLY A 253 28.11 3.69 12.86
C GLY A 253 27.85 2.46 13.73
N LEU A 254 27.67 1.29 13.11
CA LEU A 254 28.00 0.00 13.69
C LEU A 254 28.26 -1.01 12.56
N GLN A 255 29.52 -1.41 12.45
CA GLN A 255 30.00 -2.52 11.65
C GLN A 255 29.23 -3.79 12.02
N THR A 256 28.54 -4.39 11.04
CA THR A 256 28.24 -5.81 11.08
C THR A 256 28.38 -6.36 9.66
N GLY A 257 29.44 -7.13 9.43
CA GLY A 257 29.63 -7.83 8.17
C GLY A 257 28.53 -8.86 7.99
N LEU A 258 27.72 -8.68 6.95
CA LEU A 258 26.79 -9.69 6.45
C LEU A 258 27.50 -10.53 5.37
N PRO A 259 27.39 -11.86 5.41
CA PRO A 259 27.90 -12.71 4.34
C PRO A 259 27.11 -12.51 3.04
N PRO A 260 27.70 -12.79 1.87
CA PRO A 260 27.03 -12.68 0.59
C PRO A 260 25.83 -13.64 0.49
N PRO A 261 24.77 -13.27 -0.26
CA PRO A 261 23.65 -14.17 -0.49
C PRO A 261 24.10 -15.38 -1.32
N PRO A 262 23.52 -16.58 -1.10
CA PRO A 262 23.80 -17.73 -1.94
C PRO A 262 23.32 -17.48 -3.36
N GLU A 263 24.18 -17.79 -4.35
CA GLU A 263 23.86 -17.79 -5.78
C GLU A 263 22.69 -18.74 -6.06
N GLY A 264 21.50 -18.14 -6.13
CA GLY A 264 20.27 -18.82 -6.54
C GLY A 264 20.20 -18.92 -8.05
N ASN A 265 20.42 -20.13 -8.55
CA ASN A 265 20.20 -20.56 -9.92
C ASN A 265 18.82 -20.10 -10.44
N PRO A 266 18.72 -19.37 -11.58
CA PRO A 266 17.44 -18.90 -12.09
C PRO A 266 16.58 -20.08 -12.58
N GLN A 267 15.52 -20.39 -11.85
CA GLN A 267 14.47 -21.28 -12.34
C GLN A 267 13.74 -20.64 -13.53
N PRO A 268 13.40 -21.42 -14.56
CA PRO A 268 12.65 -20.94 -15.71
C PRO A 268 11.22 -20.56 -15.30
N VAL A 269 10.83 -19.34 -15.66
CA VAL A 269 9.45 -18.85 -15.60
C VAL A 269 8.53 -19.74 -16.44
N PRO A 270 7.44 -20.31 -15.86
CA PRO A 270 6.42 -20.96 -16.66
C PRO A 270 5.64 -19.89 -17.43
N SER A 271 5.71 -19.96 -18.76
CA SER A 271 4.81 -19.22 -19.64
C SER A 271 3.38 -19.75 -19.44
N GLY A 272 2.65 -19.13 -18.53
CA GLY A 272 1.24 -19.40 -18.26
C GLY A 272 0.37 -18.93 -19.43
N SER A 273 0.05 -19.85 -20.33
CA SER A 273 -1.00 -19.73 -21.33
C SER A 273 -2.37 -19.55 -20.68
N GLN A 274 -3.13 -18.59 -21.18
CA GLN A 274 -4.50 -18.22 -20.78
C GLN A 274 -5.49 -19.40 -20.87
N THR A 275 -5.57 -20.27 -19.86
CA THR A 275 -6.63 -21.31 -19.77
C THR A 275 -7.03 -21.71 -18.33
N GLU A 276 -6.63 -20.98 -17.28
CA GLU A 276 -6.80 -21.43 -15.89
C GLU A 276 -8.13 -21.09 -15.19
N CYS A 277 -9.14 -20.55 -15.86
CA CYS A 277 -10.46 -20.39 -15.24
C CYS A 277 -11.29 -21.70 -15.16
N ALA A 278 -10.86 -22.78 -15.84
CA ALA A 278 -11.60 -24.05 -15.86
C ALA A 278 -11.12 -25.07 -14.80
N SER A 279 -9.99 -24.84 -14.15
CA SER A 279 -9.36 -25.79 -13.22
C SER A 279 -9.88 -25.66 -11.78
N VAL A 280 -10.06 -24.43 -11.29
CA VAL A 280 -10.32 -24.15 -9.87
C VAL A 280 -11.71 -24.61 -9.39
N CYS A 281 -12.65 -24.88 -10.31
CA CYS A 281 -13.98 -25.37 -9.96
C CYS A 281 -14.10 -26.90 -9.87
N ARG A 282 -13.08 -27.68 -10.26
CA ARG A 282 -13.15 -29.15 -10.27
C ARG A 282 -12.73 -29.80 -8.95
N ASP A 283 -11.93 -29.12 -8.13
CA ASP A 283 -11.38 -29.70 -6.90
C ASP A 283 -12.28 -29.55 -5.65
N LEU A 284 -13.37 -28.78 -5.71
CA LEU A 284 -14.32 -28.69 -4.59
C LEU A 284 -15.43 -29.75 -4.62
N ALA A 285 -15.51 -30.59 -5.65
CA ALA A 285 -16.54 -31.63 -5.76
C ALA A 285 -16.12 -33.01 -5.20
N ASN A 286 -14.88 -33.17 -4.73
CA ASN A 286 -14.33 -34.48 -4.34
C ASN A 286 -14.04 -34.65 -2.83
N LEU A 287 -14.48 -33.71 -1.99
CA LEU A 287 -14.48 -33.90 -0.54
C LEU A 287 -15.72 -34.71 -0.14
N SER A 288 -15.60 -36.04 -0.23
CA SER A 288 -16.49 -36.97 0.46
C SER A 288 -16.56 -36.62 1.96
N PRO A 289 -17.73 -36.62 2.59
CA PRO A 289 -17.84 -36.48 4.04
C PRO A 289 -17.23 -37.73 4.69
N SER A 290 -16.03 -37.57 5.25
CA SER A 290 -15.43 -38.56 6.13
C SER A 290 -16.30 -38.75 7.38
N SER A 291 -16.46 -40.01 7.75
CA SER A 291 -17.34 -40.54 8.78
C SER A 291 -17.37 -39.75 10.10
N PRO A 292 -18.52 -39.68 10.78
CA PRO A 292 -18.60 -39.09 12.12
C PRO A 292 -17.79 -39.92 13.14
N PRO A 293 -17.17 -39.28 14.14
CA PRO A 293 -16.39 -39.97 15.16
C PRO A 293 -17.27 -40.86 16.03
N ALA A 294 -16.79 -42.07 16.30
CA ALA A 294 -17.44 -43.03 17.18
C ALA A 294 -17.52 -42.48 18.61
N PHE A 295 -18.75 -42.34 19.12
CA PHE A 295 -19.01 -42.06 20.53
C PHE A 295 -18.62 -43.28 21.37
N LEU A 296 -17.59 -43.14 22.20
CA LEU A 296 -17.27 -44.10 23.26
C LEU A 296 -18.33 -44.00 24.37
N ASN A 297 -19.06 -45.08 24.58
CA ASN A 297 -19.96 -45.24 25.73
C ASN A 297 -19.13 -45.34 27.03
N PRO A 298 -19.47 -44.60 28.10
CA PRO A 298 -18.91 -44.85 29.41
C PRO A 298 -19.53 -46.12 30.01
N VAL A 299 -18.66 -47.06 30.36
CA VAL A 299 -18.95 -48.25 31.17
C VAL A 299 -19.48 -47.78 32.53
N ARG A 300 -20.69 -48.23 32.88
CA ARG A 300 -21.22 -48.14 34.25
C ARG A 300 -20.53 -49.19 35.11
N ALA A 301 -19.94 -48.76 36.22
CA ALA A 301 -19.71 -49.55 37.41
C ALA A 301 -20.70 -49.11 38.48
#